data_AF-A0A9P5QUD7-F1
#
_entry.id   AF-A0A9P5QUD7-F1
#
_cell.length_a   1.000
_cell.length_b   1.000
_cell.length_c   1.000
_cell.angle_alpha   90.00
_cell.angle_beta   90.00
_cell.angle_gamma   90.00
#
_symmetry.space_group_name_H-M   'P 1'
#
loop_
_entity.id
_entity.type
_entity.pdbx_description
1 polymer ?
#
loop_
_entity_poly.entity_id
_entity_poly.type
_entity_poly.pdbx_seq_one_letter_code
_entity_poly.pdbx_strand_id
1 'polypeptide(L)'
;MHVGECRKYPVQFLADKYSELLNSHLDNLSSRDRNHARSLVNKAINRIQGRHGVIDDAIFSRFHSNCHDKPPHRSPDEICGSAKSIACFAPWGHRESLFDNVHEAVVDVLKSTFRGESEEIRNELVDSIEEACPGDCKSWEQPFQRLMLTWEEREHHNLYKGKLPNCVKGRNGF
;
A
#
# COMPACT_ATOMS: atom_id res chain seq x y z
N MET A 1 -0.68 7.03 -21.03
CA MET A 1 -0.89 6.07 -19.93
C MET A 1 -1.48 4.78 -20.48
N HIS A 2 -0.73 3.68 -20.43
CA HIS A 2 -1.17 2.39 -20.94
C HIS A 2 -2.22 1.78 -19.98
N VAL A 3 -3.45 1.62 -20.47
CA VAL A 3 -4.65 1.13 -19.74
C VAL A 3 -4.51 -0.34 -19.23
N GLY A 4 -3.33 -0.94 -19.37
CA GLY A 4 -3.03 -2.32 -18.95
C GLY A 4 -2.08 -2.48 -17.76
N GLU A 5 -1.34 -1.44 -17.35
CA GLU A 5 -0.31 -1.58 -16.29
C GLU A 5 -0.86 -1.40 -14.88
N CYS A 6 -1.91 -0.58 -14.69
CA CYS A 6 -2.57 -0.45 -13.39
C CYS A 6 -3.07 -1.82 -12.87
N ARG A 7 -3.34 -2.80 -13.75
CA ARG A 7 -3.94 -4.10 -13.41
C ARG A 7 -2.99 -5.11 -12.72
N LYS A 8 -1.68 -4.83 -12.60
CA LYS A 8 -0.70 -5.89 -12.32
C LYS A 8 0.07 -5.77 -11.00
N TYR A 9 0.08 -4.61 -10.35
CA TYR A 9 1.05 -4.34 -9.27
C TYR A 9 0.41 -3.53 -8.14
N PRO A 10 -0.22 -4.19 -7.15
CA PRO A 10 -0.84 -3.50 -6.02
C PRO A 10 0.18 -2.67 -5.21
N VAL A 11 1.36 -3.23 -4.94
CA VAL A 11 2.47 -2.51 -4.28
C VAL A 11 2.87 -1.26 -5.06
N GLN A 12 2.98 -1.36 -6.38
CA GLN A 12 3.31 -0.23 -7.25
C GLN A 12 2.24 0.86 -7.17
N PHE A 13 0.95 0.50 -7.15
CA PHE A 13 -0.14 1.48 -7.02
C PHE A 13 0.01 2.33 -5.75
N LEU A 14 0.29 1.72 -4.60
CA LEU A 14 0.47 2.49 -3.36
C LEU A 14 1.75 3.32 -3.40
N ALA A 15 2.84 2.77 -3.93
CA ALA A 15 4.07 3.52 -4.11
C ALA A 15 3.89 4.73 -5.03
N ASP A 16 3.10 4.60 -6.10
CA ASP A 16 2.75 5.70 -7.01
C ASP A 16 1.89 6.74 -6.30
N LYS A 17 0.93 6.33 -5.46
CA LYS A 17 0.11 7.27 -4.66
C LYS A 17 0.95 8.09 -3.68
N TYR A 18 1.88 7.45 -2.97
CA TYR A 18 2.82 8.17 -2.11
C TYR A 18 3.78 9.05 -2.91
N SER A 19 4.23 8.61 -4.08
CA SER A 19 5.03 9.42 -5.00
C SER A 19 4.29 10.67 -5.46
N GLU A 20 3.01 10.54 -5.85
CA GLU A 20 2.15 11.67 -6.23
C GLU A 20 2.04 12.70 -5.10
N LEU A 21 1.77 12.23 -3.87
CA LEU A 21 1.69 13.10 -2.70
C LEU A 21 3.02 13.82 -2.43
N LEU A 22 4.12 13.08 -2.29
CA LEU A 22 5.45 13.66 -2.02
C LEU A 22 5.85 14.68 -3.09
N ASN A 23 5.54 14.41 -4.36
CA ASN A 23 5.81 15.35 -5.45
C ASN A 23 4.93 16.59 -5.38
N SER A 24 3.67 16.48 -4.95
CA SER A 24 2.81 17.66 -4.76
C SER A 24 3.32 18.56 -3.62
N HIS A 25 3.83 17.98 -2.54
CA HIS A 25 4.41 18.70 -1.41
C HIS A 25 5.76 19.36 -1.76
N LEU A 26 6.54 18.78 -2.68
CA LEU A 26 7.76 19.43 -3.20
C LEU A 26 7.48 20.81 -3.81
N ASP A 27 6.29 21.03 -4.38
CA ASP A 27 5.95 22.31 -5.01
C ASP A 27 5.70 23.44 -4.00
N ASN A 28 5.49 23.11 -2.72
CA ASN A 28 5.35 24.08 -1.63
C ASN A 28 6.71 24.59 -1.10
N LEU A 29 7.81 23.90 -1.43
CA LEU A 29 9.16 24.30 -1.03
C LEU A 29 9.75 25.39 -1.95
N SER A 30 10.67 26.17 -1.38
CA SER A 30 11.52 27.09 -2.13
C SER A 30 12.29 26.37 -3.26
N SER A 31 12.61 27.06 -4.36
CA SER A 31 13.27 26.43 -5.52
C SER A 31 14.62 25.77 -5.17
N ARG A 32 15.33 26.30 -4.17
CA ARG A 32 16.62 25.74 -3.71
C ARG A 32 16.39 24.43 -2.96
N ASP A 33 15.45 24.42 -2.02
CA ASP A 33 15.15 23.27 -1.18
C ASP A 33 14.43 22.18 -1.96
N ARG A 34 13.58 22.55 -2.93
CA ARG A 34 12.89 21.63 -3.83
C ARG A 34 13.84 20.72 -4.60
N ASN A 35 14.92 21.26 -5.17
CA ASN A 35 15.87 20.46 -5.95
C ASN A 35 16.63 19.47 -5.09
N HIS A 36 17.04 19.90 -3.89
CA HIS A 36 17.69 19.03 -2.90
C HIS A 36 16.72 17.94 -2.42
N ALA A 37 15.53 18.34 -1.98
CA ALA A 37 14.49 17.45 -1.47
C ALA A 37 14.00 16.45 -2.52
N ARG A 38 13.95 16.81 -3.81
CA ARG A 38 13.59 15.89 -4.90
C ARG A 38 14.51 14.66 -4.96
N SER A 39 15.81 14.84 -4.69
CA SER A 39 16.75 13.71 -4.66
C SER A 39 16.44 12.74 -3.51
N LEU A 40 16.03 13.27 -2.36
CA LEU A 40 15.64 12.52 -1.17
C LEU A 40 14.29 11.83 -1.36
N VAL A 41 13.33 12.49 -2.01
CA VAL A 41 12.04 11.89 -2.40
C VAL A 41 12.27 10.67 -3.30
N ASN A 42 13.13 10.77 -4.31
CA ASN A 42 13.48 9.62 -5.16
C ASN A 42 14.10 8.47 -4.34
N LYS A 43 14.96 8.79 -3.36
CA LYS A 43 15.55 7.80 -2.46
C LYS A 43 14.50 7.12 -1.58
N ALA A 44 13.53 7.88 -1.06
CA ALA A 44 12.42 7.32 -0.28
C ALA A 44 11.53 6.42 -1.15
N ILE A 45 11.13 6.88 -2.34
CA ILE A 45 10.32 6.10 -3.29
C ILE A 45 10.99 4.78 -3.65
N ASN A 46 12.31 4.77 -3.91
CA ASN A 46 13.04 3.54 -4.21
C ASN A 46 13.03 2.51 -3.06
N ARG A 47 12.86 2.93 -1.79
CA ARG A 47 12.73 2.03 -0.64
C ARG A 47 11.29 1.52 -0.44
N ILE A 48 10.33 2.29 -0.92
CA ILE A 48 8.90 2.02 -0.83
C ILE A 48 8.44 1.11 -1.98
N GLN A 49 9.04 1.26 -3.16
CA GLN A 49 8.76 0.47 -4.37
C GLN A 49 9.36 -0.94 -4.33
N GLY A 50 8.74 -1.85 -5.09
CA GLY A 50 9.27 -3.18 -5.39
C GLY A 50 8.73 -4.32 -4.53
N ARG A 51 8.95 -5.55 -5.00
CA ARG A 51 8.69 -6.80 -4.27
C ARG A 51 9.74 -6.94 -3.16
N HIS A 52 9.32 -7.27 -1.94
CA HIS A 52 10.13 -7.15 -0.72
C HIS A 52 10.54 -5.70 -0.36
N GLY A 53 9.82 -4.72 -0.90
CA GLY A 53 9.89 -3.33 -0.45
C GLY A 53 9.05 -3.14 0.82
N VAL A 54 9.17 -1.97 1.45
CA VAL A 54 8.51 -1.69 2.73
C VAL A 54 6.98 -1.83 2.66
N ILE A 55 6.36 -1.40 1.55
CA ILE A 55 4.90 -1.56 1.35
C ILE A 55 4.52 -3.05 1.21
N ASP A 56 5.28 -3.82 0.43
CA ASP A 56 5.05 -5.25 0.23
C ASP A 56 5.11 -5.98 1.58
N ASP A 57 6.18 -5.75 2.35
CA ASP A 57 6.38 -6.37 3.66
C ASP A 57 5.28 -5.94 4.65
N ALA A 58 4.88 -4.66 4.67
CA ALA A 58 3.81 -4.17 5.52
C ALA A 58 2.45 -4.82 5.19
N ILE A 59 2.15 -5.02 3.90
CA ILE A 59 0.93 -5.69 3.46
C ILE A 59 0.93 -7.16 3.89
N PHE A 60 1.99 -7.91 3.58
CA PHE A 60 1.98 -9.35 3.79
C PHE A 60 2.25 -9.77 5.24
N SER A 61 3.05 -9.01 6.00
CA SER A 61 3.36 -9.30 7.42
C SER A 61 2.10 -9.40 8.29
N ARG A 62 1.13 -8.50 8.11
CA ARG A 62 -0.15 -8.49 8.84
C ARG A 62 -0.99 -9.74 8.59
N PHE A 63 -0.86 -10.35 7.42
CA PHE A 63 -1.63 -11.53 7.04
C PHE A 63 -0.90 -12.84 7.34
N HIS A 64 0.43 -12.83 7.35
CA HIS A 64 1.22 -13.95 7.85
C HIS A 64 1.06 -14.13 9.37
N SER A 65 0.98 -13.04 10.15
CA SER A 65 0.87 -13.12 11.62
C SER A 65 -0.49 -13.61 12.13
N ASN A 66 -1.57 -13.37 11.38
CA ASN A 66 -2.94 -13.77 11.75
C ASN A 66 -3.34 -15.16 11.24
N CYS A 67 -2.42 -15.89 10.61
CA CYS A 67 -2.65 -17.26 10.19
C CYS A 67 -2.06 -18.24 11.20
N HIS A 68 -2.89 -18.71 12.12
CA HIS A 68 -2.56 -19.94 12.82
C HIS A 68 -2.85 -21.13 11.91
N ASP A 69 -1.86 -22.01 11.74
CA ASP A 69 -2.04 -23.37 11.22
C ASP A 69 -3.14 -24.06 12.02
N LYS A 70 -4.36 -24.10 11.49
CA LYS A 70 -5.41 -24.96 12.03
C LYS A 70 -5.82 -25.96 10.96
N PRO A 71 -5.30 -27.20 11.02
CA PRO A 71 -5.89 -28.35 10.36
C PRO A 71 -7.32 -28.61 10.88
N PRO A 72 -8.23 -29.21 10.10
CA PRO A 72 -8.03 -29.76 8.75
C PRO A 72 -8.78 -28.95 7.68
N HIS A 73 -8.09 -28.60 6.60
CA HIS A 73 -8.67 -28.07 5.34
C HIS A 73 -9.42 -26.74 5.44
N ARG A 74 -8.64 -25.67 5.37
CA ARG A 74 -9.14 -24.41 4.85
C ARG A 74 -9.19 -24.45 3.31
N SER A 75 -10.25 -23.91 2.70
CA SER A 75 -10.47 -23.93 1.25
C SER A 75 -9.49 -22.99 0.51
N PRO A 76 -9.29 -23.10 -0.82
CA PRO A 76 -8.31 -22.27 -1.55
C PRO A 76 -8.52 -20.75 -1.43
N ASP A 77 -9.74 -20.33 -1.10
CA ASP A 77 -10.17 -18.97 -0.74
C ASP A 77 -9.76 -18.55 0.68
N GLU A 78 -9.17 -19.45 1.45
CA GLU A 78 -8.66 -19.29 2.80
C GLU A 78 -7.13 -19.51 2.88
N ILE A 79 -6.41 -19.40 1.75
CA ILE A 79 -4.96 -19.24 1.77
C ILE A 79 -4.68 -17.91 2.46
N CYS A 80 -4.31 -17.97 3.74
CA CYS A 80 -3.91 -16.80 4.50
C CYS A 80 -2.74 -16.09 3.80
N GLY A 81 -2.82 -14.77 3.66
CA GLY A 81 -1.80 -14.00 2.96
C GLY A 81 -1.92 -14.03 1.45
N SER A 82 -2.91 -14.74 0.88
CA SER A 82 -3.26 -14.58 -0.54
C SER A 82 -3.77 -13.17 -0.81
N ALA A 83 -3.59 -12.69 -2.04
CA ALA A 83 -4.05 -11.38 -2.45
C ALA A 83 -5.56 -11.23 -2.32
N LYS A 84 -6.31 -12.31 -2.59
CA LYS A 84 -7.76 -12.36 -2.35
C LYS A 84 -8.12 -12.26 -0.87
N SER A 85 -7.42 -12.96 0.02
CA SER A 85 -7.69 -12.87 1.46
C SER A 85 -7.48 -11.45 1.98
N ILE A 86 -6.43 -10.78 1.49
CA ILE A 86 -6.12 -9.38 1.78
C ILE A 86 -7.22 -8.49 1.19
N ALA A 87 -7.51 -8.63 -0.10
CA ALA A 87 -8.55 -7.86 -0.79
C ALA A 87 -9.90 -7.90 -0.06
N CYS A 88 -10.32 -9.08 0.40
CA CYS A 88 -11.69 -9.32 0.84
C CYS A 88 -11.93 -9.21 2.34
N PHE A 89 -10.89 -9.42 3.16
CA PHE A 89 -11.06 -9.56 4.60
C PHE A 89 -10.12 -8.66 5.42
N ALA A 90 -9.26 -7.86 4.77
CA ALA A 90 -8.51 -6.83 5.48
C ALA A 90 -9.47 -5.81 6.11
N PRO A 91 -9.28 -5.43 7.39
CA PRO A 91 -9.79 -4.16 7.85
C PRO A 91 -9.02 -3.04 7.12
N TRP A 92 -9.69 -2.34 6.21
CA TRP A 92 -9.10 -1.25 5.43
C TRP A 92 -9.16 0.11 6.15
N GLY A 93 -10.16 0.33 7.02
CA GLY A 93 -10.32 1.58 7.77
C GLY A 93 -9.57 1.63 9.11
N HIS A 94 -9.29 2.85 9.61
CA HIS A 94 -8.42 3.23 10.74
C HIS A 94 -8.40 2.32 11.99
N ARG A 95 -7.30 2.40 12.75
CA ARG A 95 -7.13 1.76 14.06
C ARG A 95 -6.62 0.34 13.89
N GLU A 96 -5.32 0.12 13.69
CA GLU A 96 -4.80 -1.23 13.40
C GLU A 96 -5.39 -1.74 12.07
N SER A 97 -5.27 -0.99 10.98
CA SER A 97 -5.75 -1.38 9.65
C SER A 97 -4.61 -1.78 8.71
N LEU A 98 -4.93 -2.32 7.53
CA LEU A 98 -3.93 -2.54 6.49
C LEU A 98 -3.30 -1.21 6.02
N PHE A 99 -4.11 -0.16 5.82
CA PHE A 99 -3.59 1.12 5.39
C PHE A 99 -2.74 1.79 6.47
N ASP A 100 -3.12 1.71 7.73
CA ASP A 100 -2.33 2.31 8.82
C ASP A 100 -0.96 1.67 8.91
N ASN A 101 -0.89 0.34 8.81
CA ASN A 101 0.40 -0.37 8.83
C ASN A 101 1.29 0.03 7.65
N VAL A 102 0.71 0.11 6.45
CA VAL A 102 1.46 0.56 5.27
C VAL A 102 1.89 2.02 5.43
N HIS A 103 1.00 2.87 5.96
CA HIS A 103 1.27 4.28 6.17
C HIS A 103 2.38 4.52 7.19
N GLU A 104 2.30 3.88 8.35
CA GLU A 104 3.33 3.90 9.40
C GLU A 104 4.70 3.48 8.83
N ALA A 105 4.73 2.36 8.09
CA ALA A 105 5.96 1.87 7.48
C ALA A 105 6.54 2.86 6.45
N VAL A 106 5.69 3.53 5.67
CA VAL A 106 6.11 4.58 4.74
C VAL A 106 6.62 5.82 5.50
N VAL A 107 5.91 6.30 6.51
CA VAL A 107 6.31 7.44 7.34
C VAL A 107 7.67 7.17 8.02
N ASP A 108 7.92 5.96 8.49
CA ASP A 108 9.22 5.58 9.05
C ASP A 108 10.36 5.66 8.02
N VAL A 109 10.11 5.27 6.76
CA VAL A 109 11.07 5.47 5.68
C VAL A 109 11.33 6.96 5.44
N LEU A 110 10.30 7.80 5.48
CA LEU A 110 10.42 9.24 5.33
C LEU A 110 11.22 9.86 6.48
N LYS A 111 10.83 9.60 7.74
CA LYS A 111 11.57 10.03 8.94
C LYS A 111 13.04 9.64 8.88
N SER A 112 13.33 8.40 8.46
CA SER A 112 14.69 7.90 8.27
C SER A 112 15.45 8.65 7.16
N THR A 113 14.77 8.98 6.06
CA THR A 113 15.39 9.59 4.88
C THR A 113 15.64 11.09 5.08
N PHE A 114 14.76 11.79 5.79
CA PHE A 114 14.78 13.25 5.98
C PHE A 114 15.30 13.69 7.37
N ARG A 115 15.81 12.77 8.21
CA ARG A 115 16.23 13.04 9.60
C ARG A 115 17.16 14.26 9.76
N GLY A 116 18.09 14.45 8.82
CA GLY A 116 19.10 15.52 8.87
C GLY A 116 18.71 16.82 8.17
N GLU A 117 17.51 16.90 7.62
CA GLU A 117 17.06 18.03 6.81
C GLU A 117 16.52 19.18 7.65
N SER A 118 16.30 20.33 6.99
CA SER A 118 15.71 21.50 7.62
C SER A 118 14.29 21.21 8.13
N GLU A 119 13.85 21.98 9.11
CA GLU A 119 12.49 21.89 9.64
C GLU A 119 11.43 22.10 8.55
N GLU A 120 11.64 23.05 7.64
CA GLU A 120 10.74 23.28 6.50
C GLU A 120 10.58 22.04 5.61
N ILE A 121 11.70 21.37 5.24
CA ILE A 121 11.65 20.15 4.42
C ILE A 121 10.95 19.00 5.16
N ARG A 122 11.22 18.84 6.46
CA ARG A 122 10.59 17.78 7.26
C ARG A 122 9.09 18.02 7.46
N ASN A 123 8.69 19.25 7.78
CA ASN A 123 7.29 19.59 7.97
C ASN A 123 6.50 19.32 6.68
N GLU A 124 7.07 19.68 5.52
CA GLU A 124 6.38 19.54 4.24
C GLU A 124 6.37 18.09 3.71
N LEU A 125 7.43 17.31 3.91
CA LEU A 125 7.57 15.98 3.28
C LEU A 125 7.44 14.80 4.24
N VAL A 126 7.41 15.05 5.54
CA VAL A 126 7.25 14.02 6.58
C VAL A 126 5.99 14.30 7.36
N ASP A 127 5.90 15.43 8.04
CA ASP A 127 4.79 15.70 8.98
C ASP A 127 3.47 15.87 8.23
N SER A 128 3.49 16.58 7.10
CA SER A 128 2.31 16.74 6.23
C SER A 128 1.81 15.40 5.68
N ILE A 129 2.71 14.44 5.41
CA ILE A 129 2.33 13.10 4.96
C ILE A 129 1.79 12.27 6.13
N GLU A 130 2.43 12.32 7.29
CA GLU A 130 1.99 11.67 8.53
C GLU A 130 0.57 12.16 8.93
N GLU A 131 0.29 13.45 8.74
CA GLU A 131 -1.01 14.06 9.00
C GLU A 131 -2.05 13.82 7.88
N ALA A 132 -1.65 13.42 6.67
CA ALA A 132 -2.57 13.21 5.54
C ALA A 132 -3.39 11.91 5.63
N CYS A 133 -3.07 11.00 6.56
CA CYS A 133 -3.74 9.70 6.70
C CYS A 133 -5.14 9.62 7.38
N PRO A 134 -5.80 10.69 7.90
CA PRO A 134 -7.05 10.51 8.64
C PRO A 134 -8.35 10.63 7.81
N GLY A 135 -8.31 10.74 6.46
CA GLY A 135 -9.55 10.86 5.68
C GLY A 135 -9.51 10.47 4.21
N ASP A 136 -8.41 10.71 3.50
CA ASP A 136 -8.36 10.59 2.03
C ASP A 136 -8.01 9.20 1.50
N CYS A 137 -7.57 8.28 2.35
CA CYS A 137 -7.19 6.92 1.94
C CYS A 137 -8.40 6.06 1.51
N LYS A 138 -9.64 6.43 1.86
CA LYS A 138 -10.86 5.76 1.36
C LYS A 138 -10.92 5.78 -0.17
N SER A 139 -10.38 6.82 -0.80
CA SER A 139 -10.29 6.91 -2.26
C SER A 139 -9.32 5.90 -2.87
N TRP A 140 -8.40 5.33 -2.07
CA TRP A 140 -7.40 4.36 -2.51
C TRP A 140 -7.83 2.90 -2.26
N GLU A 141 -8.74 2.68 -1.30
CA GLU A 141 -9.24 1.37 -0.89
C GLU A 141 -9.84 0.56 -2.05
N GLN A 142 -10.92 1.05 -2.66
CA GLN A 142 -11.63 0.31 -3.72
C GLN A 142 -10.73 0.05 -4.94
N PRO A 143 -9.94 1.03 -5.43
CA PRO A 143 -8.94 0.77 -6.47
C PRO A 143 -7.97 -0.33 -6.05
N PHE A 144 -7.36 -0.24 -4.87
CA PHE A 144 -6.37 -1.20 -4.42
C PHE A 144 -6.95 -2.61 -4.22
N GLN A 145 -8.14 -2.73 -3.62
CA GLN A 145 -8.87 -3.99 -3.48
C GLN A 145 -9.08 -4.65 -4.85
N ARG A 146 -9.54 -3.89 -5.86
CA ARG A 146 -9.71 -4.41 -7.22
C ARG A 146 -8.40 -4.87 -7.84
N LEU A 147 -7.30 -4.16 -7.59
CA LEU A 147 -5.97 -4.55 -8.06
C LEU A 147 -5.50 -5.84 -7.41
N MET A 148 -5.68 -5.99 -6.10
CA MET A 148 -5.34 -7.21 -5.37
C MET A 148 -6.13 -8.43 -5.90
N LEU A 149 -7.44 -8.28 -6.17
CA LEU A 149 -8.24 -9.35 -6.78
C LEU A 149 -7.78 -9.71 -8.19
N THR A 150 -7.39 -8.72 -8.99
CA THR A 150 -6.91 -8.94 -10.36
C THR A 150 -5.54 -9.62 -10.34
N TRP A 151 -4.71 -9.24 -9.36
CA TRP A 151 -3.42 -9.88 -9.14
C TRP A 151 -3.61 -11.35 -8.74
N GLU A 152 -4.52 -11.65 -7.80
CA GLU A 152 -4.89 -13.02 -7.45
C GLU A 152 -5.30 -13.83 -8.68
N GLU A 153 -6.21 -13.29 -9.49
CA GLU A 153 -6.71 -13.95 -10.70
C GLU A 153 -5.57 -14.35 -11.63
N ARG A 154 -4.53 -13.50 -11.74
CA ARG A 154 -3.37 -13.76 -12.57
C ARG A 154 -2.50 -14.89 -12.01
N GLU A 155 -2.11 -14.80 -10.74
CA GLU A 155 -1.23 -15.79 -10.12
C GLU A 155 -1.91 -17.16 -10.05
N HIS A 156 -3.22 -17.18 -9.89
CA HIS A 156 -4.03 -18.38 -9.74
C HIS A 156 -5.01 -18.57 -10.90
N HIS A 157 -4.59 -18.24 -12.12
CA HIS A 157 -5.45 -18.26 -13.31
C HIS A 157 -6.19 -19.59 -13.53
N ASN A 158 -5.51 -20.70 -13.32
CA ASN A 158 -6.08 -22.04 -13.48
C ASN A 158 -7.19 -22.35 -12.45
N LEU A 159 -7.15 -21.72 -11.27
CA LEU A 159 -8.16 -21.87 -10.23
C LEU A 159 -9.40 -21.02 -10.54
N TYR A 160 -9.20 -19.80 -11.04
CA TYR A 160 -10.29 -18.84 -11.25
C TYR A 160 -10.83 -18.80 -12.68
N LYS A 161 -10.20 -19.51 -13.63
CA LYS A 161 -10.61 -19.62 -15.04
C LYS A 161 -10.81 -18.26 -15.72
N GLY A 162 -9.89 -17.32 -15.46
CA GLY A 162 -9.94 -15.98 -16.05
C GLY A 162 -11.17 -15.16 -15.63
N LYS A 163 -11.67 -15.37 -14.41
CA LYS A 163 -12.68 -14.51 -13.79
C LYS A 163 -12.11 -13.88 -12.52
N LEU A 164 -12.35 -12.59 -12.35
CA LEU A 164 -12.00 -11.90 -11.12
C LEU A 164 -12.63 -12.65 -9.93
N PRO A 165 -11.84 -13.07 -8.94
CA PRO A 165 -12.37 -13.66 -7.72
C PRO A 165 -13.31 -12.65 -7.09
N ASN A 166 -14.53 -13.08 -6.79
CA ASN A 166 -15.43 -12.26 -5.99
C ASN A 166 -14.98 -12.36 -4.53
N CYS A 167 -14.97 -11.22 -3.83
CA CYS A 167 -15.07 -11.25 -2.38
C CYS A 167 -16.42 -11.86 -2.05
N VAL A 168 -16.40 -13.10 -1.56
CA VAL A 168 -17.60 -13.73 -1.02
C VAL A 168 -18.07 -12.79 0.07
N LYS A 169 -19.26 -12.19 -0.09
CA LYS A 169 -19.90 -11.51 1.04
C LYS A 169 -19.96 -12.54 2.16
N GLY A 170 -19.13 -12.35 3.18
CA GLY A 170 -19.16 -13.23 4.35
C GLY A 170 -20.60 -13.30 4.85
N ARG A 171 -20.98 -14.44 5.43
CA ARG A 171 -22.30 -14.63 6.03
C ARG A 171 -22.68 -13.59 7.10
N ASN A 172 -21.76 -12.72 7.48
CA ASN A 172 -22.03 -11.54 8.29
C ASN A 172 -21.57 -10.31 7.49
N GLY A 173 -22.55 -9.58 6.94
CA GLY A 173 -22.28 -8.28 6.34
C GLY A 173 -21.83 -7.29 7.41
N PHE A 174 -20.57 -6.89 7.34
CA PHE A 174 -20.03 -5.62 7.80
C PHE A 174 -18.89 -5.25 6.86
#